data_AF-A0A7X6QAB9-F1
#
_entry.id   AF-A0A7X6QAB9-F1
#
_cell.length_a   1.000
_cell.length_b   1.000
_cell.length_c   1.000
_cell.angle_alpha   90.00
_cell.angle_beta   90.00
_cell.angle_gamma   90.00
#
_symmetry.space_group_name_H-M   'P 1'
#
loop_
_entity.id
_entity.type
_entity.pdbx_description
1 polymer ?
#
loop_
_entity_poly.entity_id
_entity_poly.type
_entity_poly.pdbx_seq_one_letter_code
_entity_poly.pdbx_strand_id
1 'polypeptide(L)'
;TSIGEEAFAHCYRLREIPQLYSIVTIGDQAFEACYSMPGIIFGSQLKEIGRAAFNACVNLQHATFKSSTPPTVGEWAFIYDPEYSPYMFIPCNSTAAYQAAMPEHEKFIESDTYTVSVVSNDVEMGKVSYKSHDLCESNTVTVTAIPEPGFRFLNWTGGISQNPCTFSVQGDLFLVAYFEAEPEQEYTIRALSNDSTQGSVTSGGLYLENATATLTAVPKEGYQFLKWQDENTDNPRSIVVTSDATFTAFFDVADGIDGNFADGVQIYSVNNTIVIGNAENSSVSIYNSTGQLLINEAAIATNKFVISVEHQGIYFVKVGKNKVQRVLIK
;
A
#
# COMPACT_ATOMS: atom_id res chain seq x y z
N THR A 1 -6.59 57.83 -21.07
CA THR A 1 -6.09 56.56 -21.64
C THR A 1 -4.73 56.71 -22.30
N SER A 2 -4.22 57.94 -22.49
CA SER A 2 -2.88 58.18 -23.03
C SER A 2 -2.13 59.19 -22.16
N ILE A 3 -0.80 59.16 -22.23
CA ILE A 3 0.09 60.22 -21.77
C ILE A 3 0.72 60.83 -23.03
N GLY A 4 0.63 62.15 -23.17
CA GLY A 4 1.10 62.86 -24.36
C GLY A 4 2.62 62.91 -24.48
N GLU A 5 3.08 63.28 -25.67
CA GLU A 5 4.47 63.63 -25.94
C GLU A 5 4.96 64.71 -24.95
N GLU A 6 6.17 64.52 -24.41
CA GLU A 6 6.84 65.43 -23.45
C GLU A 6 6.03 65.81 -22.20
N ALA A 7 4.92 65.14 -21.89
CA ALA A 7 3.96 65.57 -20.87
C ALA A 7 4.57 65.82 -19.47
N PHE A 8 5.59 65.05 -19.11
CA PHE A 8 6.36 65.15 -17.88
C PHE A 8 7.87 65.23 -18.14
N ALA A 9 8.28 65.63 -19.36
CA ALA A 9 9.69 65.84 -19.66
C ALA A 9 10.31 66.84 -18.66
N HIS A 10 11.53 66.55 -18.22
CA HIS A 10 12.29 67.36 -17.28
C HIS A 10 11.64 67.58 -15.91
N CYS A 11 10.69 66.74 -15.51
CA CYS A 11 10.16 66.74 -14.14
C CYS A 11 11.17 66.13 -13.16
N TYR A 12 12.30 66.83 -12.92
CA TYR A 12 13.47 66.33 -12.18
C TYR A 12 13.18 65.82 -10.76
N ARG A 13 12.08 66.28 -10.15
CA ARG A 13 11.65 65.93 -8.79
C ARG A 13 10.49 64.94 -8.74
N LEU A 14 10.01 64.44 -9.88
CA LEU A 14 8.95 63.45 -9.94
C LEU A 14 9.45 62.13 -9.35
N ARG A 15 8.95 61.78 -8.17
CA ARG A 15 9.33 60.57 -7.43
C ARG A 15 8.30 59.45 -7.58
N GLU A 16 7.03 59.82 -7.67
CA GLU A 16 5.91 58.91 -7.73
C GLU A 16 4.99 59.33 -8.86
N ILE A 17 4.60 58.37 -9.68
CA ILE A 17 3.54 58.50 -10.67
C ILE A 17 2.35 57.70 -10.15
N PRO A 18 1.11 58.20 -10.24
CA PRO A 18 -0.08 57.40 -9.97
C PRO A 18 -0.05 56.09 -10.76
N GLN A 19 -0.64 55.03 -10.22
CA GLN A 19 -0.69 53.74 -10.91
C GLN A 19 -1.31 53.87 -12.31
N LEU A 20 -0.53 53.51 -13.33
CA LEU A 20 -0.90 53.67 -14.75
C LEU A 20 -1.78 52.52 -15.27
N TYR A 21 -2.72 52.03 -14.47
CA TYR A 21 -3.49 50.81 -14.80
C TYR A 21 -4.39 50.95 -16.04
N SER A 22 -4.84 52.17 -16.33
CA SER A 22 -5.74 52.47 -17.46
C SER A 22 -5.06 53.20 -18.62
N ILE A 23 -3.73 53.31 -18.59
CA ILE A 23 -2.97 53.89 -19.70
C ILE A 23 -2.76 52.83 -20.78
N VAL A 24 -3.02 53.23 -22.02
CA VAL A 24 -2.90 52.43 -23.24
C VAL A 24 -1.68 52.86 -24.04
N THR A 25 -1.38 54.16 -24.08
CA THR A 25 -0.23 54.70 -24.83
C THR A 25 0.52 55.74 -24.00
N ILE A 26 1.86 55.73 -24.12
CA ILE A 26 2.76 56.74 -23.58
C ILE A 26 3.51 57.35 -24.76
N GLY A 27 3.40 58.66 -24.95
CA GLY A 27 4.01 59.36 -26.07
C GLY A 27 5.53 59.48 -25.98
N ASP A 28 6.13 59.98 -27.07
CA ASP A 28 7.56 60.22 -27.16
C ASP A 28 8.03 61.18 -26.06
N GLN A 29 9.20 60.91 -25.48
CA GLN A 29 9.84 61.73 -24.43
C GLN A 29 8.94 62.05 -23.22
N ALA A 30 7.83 61.31 -23.02
CA ALA A 30 6.81 61.65 -22.04
C ALA A 30 7.33 61.85 -20.61
N PHE A 31 8.39 61.15 -20.22
CA PHE A 31 9.07 61.24 -18.92
C PHE A 31 10.57 61.47 -19.06
N GLU A 32 11.03 62.04 -20.17
CA GLU A 32 12.46 62.27 -20.38
C GLU A 32 13.08 63.04 -19.21
N ALA A 33 14.27 62.63 -18.76
CA ALA A 33 15.05 63.26 -17.70
C ALA A 33 14.31 63.37 -16.35
N CYS A 34 13.39 62.45 -16.04
CA CYS A 34 12.78 62.33 -14.71
C CYS A 34 13.76 61.67 -13.71
N TYR A 35 14.72 62.44 -13.23
CA TYR A 35 15.84 61.93 -12.42
C TYR A 35 15.47 61.39 -11.03
N SER A 36 14.26 61.61 -10.49
CA SER A 36 13.94 61.21 -9.11
C SER A 36 13.07 59.95 -9.00
N MET A 37 12.67 59.35 -10.13
CA MET A 37 11.74 58.22 -10.14
C MET A 37 12.50 56.90 -9.94
N PRO A 38 12.24 56.14 -8.86
CA PRO A 38 12.94 54.89 -8.58
C PRO A 38 12.38 53.69 -9.35
N GLY A 39 11.12 53.76 -9.76
CA GLY A 39 10.38 52.65 -10.34
C GLY A 39 9.10 53.10 -11.02
N ILE A 40 8.59 52.26 -11.93
CA ILE A 40 7.30 52.47 -12.60
C ILE A 40 6.54 51.16 -12.78
N ILE A 41 5.20 51.22 -12.69
CA ILE A 41 4.32 50.06 -12.88
C ILE A 41 3.35 50.35 -14.03
N PHE A 42 3.37 49.47 -15.02
CA PHE A 42 2.51 49.49 -16.19
C PHE A 42 1.36 48.49 -16.05
N GLY A 43 0.13 48.97 -16.27
CA GLY A 43 -1.06 48.13 -16.28
C GLY A 43 -1.11 47.15 -17.45
N SER A 44 -2.05 46.20 -17.39
CA SER A 44 -2.25 45.19 -18.44
C SER A 44 -2.82 45.73 -19.75
N GLN A 45 -3.27 47.01 -19.78
CA GLN A 45 -3.84 47.65 -20.95
C GLN A 45 -2.83 48.42 -21.80
N LEU A 46 -1.58 48.53 -21.34
CA LEU A 46 -0.54 49.27 -22.04
C LEU A 46 -0.18 48.57 -23.36
N LYS A 47 -0.23 49.31 -24.47
CA LYS A 47 0.07 48.82 -25.82
C LYS A 47 1.29 49.47 -26.43
N GLU A 48 1.62 50.70 -26.04
CA GLU A 48 2.66 51.48 -26.69
C GLU A 48 3.41 52.37 -25.71
N ILE A 49 4.73 52.38 -25.85
CA ILE A 49 5.67 53.30 -25.20
C ILE A 49 6.47 53.98 -26.30
N GLY A 50 6.38 55.30 -26.38
CA GLY A 50 7.02 56.11 -27.40
C GLY A 50 8.54 56.14 -27.31
N ARG A 51 9.16 56.70 -28.34
CA ARG A 51 10.61 56.89 -28.44
C ARG A 51 11.10 57.76 -27.27
N ALA A 52 12.21 57.35 -26.66
CA ALA A 52 12.85 58.08 -25.55
C ALA A 52 11.91 58.39 -24.36
N ALA A 53 10.79 57.68 -24.20
CA ALA A 53 9.76 58.00 -23.20
C ALA A 53 10.30 58.10 -21.76
N PHE A 54 11.27 57.27 -21.36
CA PHE A 54 11.97 57.30 -20.07
C PHE A 54 13.48 57.53 -20.24
N ASN A 55 13.87 58.17 -21.34
CA ASN A 55 15.25 58.51 -21.59
C ASN A 55 15.82 59.39 -20.46
N ALA A 56 17.09 59.19 -20.13
CA ALA A 56 17.81 59.87 -19.04
C ALA A 56 17.13 59.79 -17.65
N CYS A 57 16.23 58.82 -17.40
CA CYS A 57 15.68 58.58 -16.06
C CYS A 57 16.69 57.84 -15.17
N VAL A 58 17.81 58.48 -14.82
CA VAL A 58 19.00 57.83 -14.21
C VAL A 58 18.79 57.17 -12.84
N ASN A 59 17.65 57.38 -12.17
CA ASN A 59 17.32 56.67 -10.93
C ASN A 59 16.20 55.63 -11.09
N LEU A 60 15.67 55.42 -12.30
CA LEU A 60 14.71 54.36 -12.60
C LEU A 60 15.40 52.99 -12.50
N GLN A 61 15.31 52.36 -11.33
CA GLN A 61 15.96 51.07 -11.09
C GLN A 61 15.17 49.89 -11.66
N HIS A 62 13.84 50.04 -11.78
CA HIS A 62 12.98 48.97 -12.25
C HIS A 62 11.73 49.48 -12.98
N ALA A 63 11.23 48.65 -13.89
CA ALA A 63 9.90 48.79 -14.45
C ALA A 63 9.15 47.47 -14.35
N THR A 64 7.88 47.52 -13.95
CA THR A 64 7.02 46.35 -13.80
C THR A 64 5.92 46.37 -14.83
N PHE A 65 5.78 45.29 -15.59
CA PHE A 65 4.69 45.08 -16.54
C PHE A 65 3.69 44.08 -16.00
N LYS A 66 2.39 44.40 -16.10
CA LYS A 66 1.30 43.49 -15.70
C LYS A 66 0.68 42.71 -16.86
N SER A 67 1.23 42.83 -18.06
CA SER A 67 0.79 42.08 -19.26
C SER A 67 1.86 41.08 -19.67
N SER A 68 1.48 39.83 -19.96
CA SER A 68 2.37 38.81 -20.53
C SER A 68 2.72 39.11 -21.99
N THR A 69 1.96 39.98 -22.65
CA THR A 69 2.27 40.50 -23.99
C THR A 69 2.95 41.86 -23.83
N PRO A 70 4.19 42.03 -24.31
CA PRO A 70 4.88 43.31 -24.22
C PRO A 70 4.19 44.39 -25.06
N PRO A 71 4.25 45.67 -24.64
CA PRO A 71 3.85 46.77 -25.52
C PRO A 71 4.86 46.94 -26.67
N THR A 72 4.48 47.66 -27.72
CA THR A 72 5.47 48.23 -28.65
C THR A 72 6.30 49.27 -27.90
N VAL A 73 7.63 49.19 -28.02
CA VAL A 73 8.57 50.07 -27.34
C VAL A 73 9.40 50.82 -28.36
N GLY A 74 9.36 52.14 -28.30
CA GLY A 74 10.15 53.02 -29.15
C GLY A 74 11.65 52.97 -28.79
N GLU A 75 12.47 53.38 -29.75
CA GLU A 75 13.92 53.47 -29.59
C GLU A 75 14.29 54.28 -28.33
N TRP A 76 15.30 53.80 -27.59
CA TRP A 76 15.82 54.46 -26.37
C TRP A 76 14.77 54.74 -25.29
N ALA A 77 13.62 54.06 -25.31
CA ALA A 77 12.55 54.31 -24.35
C ALA A 77 13.01 54.17 -22.89
N PHE A 78 13.93 53.26 -22.59
CA PHE A 78 14.43 53.02 -21.23
C PHE A 78 15.97 53.05 -21.12
N ILE A 79 16.68 53.10 -22.25
CA ILE A 79 18.14 53.06 -22.31
C ILE A 79 18.63 54.42 -22.78
N TYR A 80 19.29 55.14 -21.86
CA TYR A 80 20.04 56.35 -22.17
C TYR A 80 21.52 56.04 -22.41
N ASP A 81 22.05 55.08 -21.64
CA ASP A 81 23.43 54.65 -21.62
C ASP A 81 23.41 53.11 -21.56
N PRO A 82 24.19 52.37 -22.37
CA PRO A 82 24.27 50.92 -22.29
C PRO A 82 24.62 50.39 -20.89
N GLU A 83 25.32 51.16 -20.07
CA GLU A 83 25.62 50.81 -18.67
C GLU A 83 24.39 50.97 -17.75
N TYR A 84 23.39 51.73 -18.21
CA TYR A 84 22.16 52.02 -17.50
C TYR A 84 20.95 51.30 -18.12
N SER A 85 20.63 50.14 -17.53
CA SER A 85 19.43 49.37 -17.87
C SER A 85 18.67 48.98 -16.59
N PRO A 86 17.39 49.40 -16.45
CA PRO A 86 16.54 49.02 -15.32
C PRO A 86 16.22 47.52 -15.34
N TYR A 87 15.92 46.97 -14.16
CA TYR A 87 15.33 45.63 -14.08
C TYR A 87 13.90 45.63 -14.57
N MET A 88 13.59 44.73 -15.49
CA MET A 88 12.25 44.58 -16.05
C MET A 88 11.55 43.42 -15.35
N PHE A 89 10.62 43.74 -14.45
CA PHE A 89 9.74 42.74 -13.83
C PHE A 89 8.57 42.46 -14.77
N ILE A 90 8.48 41.23 -15.25
CA ILE A 90 7.53 40.83 -16.28
C ILE A 90 6.75 39.59 -15.82
N PRO A 91 5.52 39.34 -16.32
CA PRO A 91 4.78 38.16 -15.89
C PRO A 91 5.51 36.86 -16.26
N CYS A 92 5.33 35.83 -15.44
CA CYS A 92 5.91 34.51 -15.67
C CYS A 92 5.66 33.97 -17.10
N ASN A 93 6.65 33.25 -17.65
CA ASN A 93 6.70 32.75 -19.02
C ASN A 93 6.66 33.81 -20.14
N SER A 94 6.95 35.09 -19.85
CA SER A 94 6.94 36.15 -20.88
C SER A 94 8.32 36.63 -21.32
N THR A 95 9.40 36.11 -20.72
CA THR A 95 10.79 36.54 -21.01
C THR A 95 11.12 36.59 -22.50
N ALA A 96 10.80 35.52 -23.25
CA ALA A 96 11.10 35.46 -24.68
C ALA A 96 10.38 36.55 -25.50
N ALA A 97 9.12 36.86 -25.13
CA ALA A 97 8.35 37.91 -25.81
C ALA A 97 8.95 39.30 -25.50
N TYR A 98 9.29 39.56 -24.24
CA TYR A 98 9.90 40.82 -23.83
C TYR A 98 11.30 41.02 -24.41
N GLN A 99 12.13 39.98 -24.47
CA GLN A 99 13.43 40.03 -25.14
C GLN A 99 13.29 40.34 -26.64
N ALA A 100 12.27 39.79 -27.31
CA ALA A 100 12.01 40.11 -28.71
C ALA A 100 11.53 41.56 -28.92
N ALA A 101 10.73 42.09 -27.98
CA ALA A 101 10.22 43.47 -28.05
C ALA A 101 11.24 44.53 -27.60
N MET A 102 12.19 44.16 -26.74
CA MET A 102 13.20 45.05 -26.16
C MET A 102 14.58 44.37 -26.24
N PRO A 103 15.15 44.16 -27.45
CA PRO A 103 16.37 43.37 -27.64
C PRO A 103 17.63 43.98 -27.02
N GLU A 104 17.62 45.28 -26.75
CA GLU A 104 18.73 45.99 -26.10
C GLU A 104 18.70 45.84 -24.55
N HIS A 105 17.65 45.23 -23.99
CA HIS A 105 17.55 44.95 -22.56
C HIS A 105 17.94 43.52 -22.24
N GLU A 106 18.69 43.33 -21.14
CA GLU A 106 19.15 41.99 -20.72
C GLU A 106 18.64 41.59 -19.32
N LYS A 107 18.13 42.54 -18.53
CA LYS A 107 17.75 42.33 -17.12
C LYS A 107 16.25 42.06 -16.93
N PHE A 108 15.76 40.96 -17.47
CA PHE A 108 14.38 40.51 -17.25
C PHE A 108 14.28 39.60 -16.03
N ILE A 109 13.29 39.86 -15.18
CA ILE A 109 12.97 39.04 -14.00
C ILE A 109 11.49 38.70 -14.07
N GLU A 110 11.17 37.42 -14.08
CA GLU A 110 9.77 36.98 -14.03
C GLU A 110 9.19 37.19 -12.62
N SER A 111 8.02 37.83 -12.55
CA SER A 111 7.21 38.00 -11.35
C SER A 111 6.10 36.96 -11.29
N ASP A 112 5.42 36.89 -10.15
CA ASP A 112 4.29 36.00 -9.92
C ASP A 112 4.70 34.52 -10.07
N THR A 113 5.93 34.20 -9.65
CA THR A 113 6.46 32.84 -9.51
C THR A 113 6.46 32.44 -8.04
N TYR A 114 6.17 31.16 -7.78
CA TYR A 114 6.16 30.59 -6.44
C TYR A 114 6.88 29.24 -6.46
N THR A 115 7.58 28.93 -5.37
CA THR A 115 8.30 27.68 -5.23
C THR A 115 7.35 26.57 -4.77
N VAL A 116 7.27 25.48 -5.54
CA VAL A 116 6.57 24.26 -5.12
C VAL A 116 7.60 23.19 -4.78
N SER A 117 7.66 22.83 -3.50
CA SER A 117 8.57 21.81 -2.97
C SER A 117 7.78 20.59 -2.50
N VAL A 118 8.14 19.41 -3.02
CA VAL A 118 7.42 18.16 -2.74
C VAL A 118 8.42 17.09 -2.35
N VAL A 119 8.24 16.47 -1.19
CA VAL A 119 9.17 15.48 -0.63
C VAL A 119 8.42 14.30 -0.01
N SER A 120 9.13 13.20 0.22
CA SER A 120 8.66 12.10 1.08
C SER A 120 9.07 12.37 2.53
N ASN A 121 8.27 11.93 3.50
CA ASN A 121 8.70 11.89 4.91
C ASN A 121 9.86 10.90 5.12
N ASP A 122 9.87 9.81 4.33
CA ASP A 122 10.91 8.80 4.34
C ASP A 122 11.07 8.20 2.93
N VAL A 123 12.28 8.29 2.37
CA VAL A 123 12.59 7.82 1.01
C VAL A 123 12.63 6.31 0.88
N GLU A 124 12.76 5.57 1.99
CA GLU A 124 12.70 4.11 2.01
C GLU A 124 11.25 3.61 1.98
N MET A 125 10.31 4.39 2.48
CA MET A 125 8.88 4.03 2.53
C MET A 125 8.11 4.42 1.26
N GLY A 126 8.57 5.44 0.54
CA GLY A 126 7.89 5.94 -0.64
C GLY A 126 8.57 7.11 -1.32
N LYS A 127 8.14 7.38 -2.55
CA LYS A 127 8.68 8.45 -3.40
C LYS A 127 7.56 9.36 -3.88
N VAL A 128 7.93 10.54 -4.36
CA VAL A 128 7.01 11.49 -5.00
C VAL A 128 7.35 11.65 -6.48
N SER A 129 6.33 11.81 -7.33
CA SER A 129 6.51 11.92 -8.79
C SER A 129 6.96 13.31 -9.27
N TYR A 130 7.18 14.25 -8.35
CA TYR A 130 7.34 15.66 -8.66
C TYR A 130 8.73 16.16 -8.27
N LYS A 131 9.36 16.95 -9.14
CA LYS A 131 10.64 17.62 -8.87
C LYS A 131 10.34 19.07 -8.51
N SER A 132 10.84 19.52 -7.36
CA SER A 132 10.63 20.89 -6.90
C SER A 132 11.22 21.92 -7.86
N HIS A 133 10.44 22.95 -8.20
CA HIS A 133 10.88 24.11 -8.99
C HIS A 133 9.89 25.28 -8.84
N ASP A 134 10.27 26.44 -9.37
CA ASP A 134 9.41 27.63 -9.40
C ASP A 134 8.38 27.54 -10.52
N LEU A 135 7.16 27.98 -10.23
CA LEU A 135 6.01 27.93 -11.13
C LEU A 135 5.26 29.26 -11.14
N CYS A 136 4.67 29.62 -12.27
CA CYS A 136 3.78 30.76 -12.35
C CYS A 136 2.57 30.58 -11.43
N GLU A 137 2.10 31.69 -10.86
CA GLU A 137 0.79 31.80 -10.25
C GLU A 137 -0.28 31.23 -11.18
N SER A 138 -1.28 30.56 -10.61
CA SER A 138 -2.37 29.85 -11.28
C SER A 138 -2.00 28.58 -12.06
N ASN A 139 -0.71 28.23 -12.19
CA ASN A 139 -0.32 26.93 -12.73
C ASN A 139 -0.98 25.81 -11.93
N THR A 140 -1.49 24.80 -12.62
CA THR A 140 -2.07 23.62 -11.99
C THR A 140 -1.01 22.53 -11.93
N VAL A 141 -0.77 22.00 -10.73
CA VAL A 141 0.23 20.97 -10.45
C VAL A 141 -0.49 19.71 -9.99
N THR A 142 -0.08 18.56 -10.52
CA THR A 142 -0.50 17.25 -10.04
C THR A 142 0.71 16.50 -9.49
N VAL A 143 0.61 16.03 -8.26
CA VAL A 143 1.66 15.29 -7.56
C VAL A 143 1.13 13.93 -7.13
N THR A 144 1.96 12.89 -7.24
CA THR A 144 1.61 11.53 -6.86
C THR A 144 2.59 11.02 -5.81
N ALA A 145 2.05 10.48 -4.72
CA ALA A 145 2.78 9.71 -3.74
C ALA A 145 2.78 8.24 -4.18
N ILE A 146 3.95 7.63 -4.25
CA ILE A 146 4.17 6.26 -4.74
C ILE A 146 4.79 5.47 -3.58
N PRO A 147 4.00 4.64 -2.86
CA PRO A 147 4.53 3.81 -1.79
C PRO A 147 5.46 2.73 -2.33
N GLU A 148 6.52 2.43 -1.59
CA GLU A 148 7.32 1.21 -1.82
C GLU A 148 6.56 -0.02 -1.27
N PRO A 149 6.90 -1.26 -1.70
CA PRO A 149 6.23 -2.47 -1.22
C PRO A 149 6.23 -2.60 0.30
N GLY A 150 5.07 -2.95 0.89
CA GLY A 150 4.89 -3.06 2.34
C GLY A 150 4.59 -1.74 3.05
N PHE A 151 4.44 -0.65 2.29
CA PHE A 151 4.04 0.66 2.79
C PHE A 151 2.81 1.17 2.05
N ARG A 152 2.08 2.07 2.70
CA ARG A 152 0.94 2.78 2.12
C ARG A 152 1.08 4.27 2.30
N PHE A 153 0.49 5.00 1.37
CA PHE A 153 0.32 6.44 1.48
C PHE A 153 -0.77 6.75 2.51
N LEU A 154 -0.46 7.63 3.46
CA LEU A 154 -1.37 8.05 4.52
C LEU A 154 -2.09 9.35 4.14
N ASN A 155 -1.33 10.41 3.90
CA ASN A 155 -1.82 11.72 3.43
C ASN A 155 -0.65 12.64 3.02
N TRP A 156 -0.96 13.74 2.35
CA TRP A 156 -0.04 14.86 2.22
C TRP A 156 -0.12 15.78 3.46
N THR A 157 0.86 16.66 3.63
CA THR A 157 0.82 17.75 4.61
C THR A 157 -0.54 18.44 4.64
N GLY A 158 -1.04 18.70 5.85
CA GLY A 158 -2.39 19.25 6.04
C GLY A 158 -3.52 18.22 5.99
N GLY A 159 -3.20 16.92 5.90
CA GLY A 159 -4.19 15.83 5.98
C GLY A 159 -4.92 15.55 4.67
N ILE A 160 -4.36 15.96 3.52
CA ILE A 160 -4.97 15.74 2.21
C ILE A 160 -4.80 14.27 1.81
N SER A 161 -5.89 13.51 1.74
CA SER A 161 -5.87 12.07 1.44
C SER A 161 -5.92 11.75 -0.06
N GLN A 162 -6.18 12.72 -0.92
CA GLN A 162 -6.28 12.51 -2.36
C GLN A 162 -4.90 12.18 -2.96
N ASN A 163 -4.79 11.09 -3.71
CA ASN A 163 -3.58 10.69 -4.41
C ASN A 163 -3.93 10.05 -5.76
N PRO A 164 -3.51 10.63 -6.92
CA PRO A 164 -2.76 11.88 -7.07
C PRO A 164 -3.50 13.12 -6.54
N CYS A 165 -2.76 14.10 -6.01
CA CYS A 165 -3.29 15.39 -5.56
C CYS A 165 -3.05 16.45 -6.62
N THR A 166 -4.07 17.27 -6.92
CA THR A 166 -4.00 18.38 -7.88
C THR A 166 -4.37 19.70 -7.20
N PHE A 167 -3.58 20.74 -7.42
CA PHE A 167 -3.83 22.08 -6.86
C PHE A 167 -3.34 23.19 -7.80
N SER A 168 -3.87 24.40 -7.62
CA SER A 168 -3.39 25.60 -8.30
C SER A 168 -2.39 26.34 -7.41
N VAL A 169 -1.28 26.79 -7.99
CA VAL A 169 -0.26 27.56 -7.28
C VAL A 169 -0.80 28.96 -7.00
N GLN A 170 -0.80 29.36 -5.73
CA GLN A 170 -1.26 30.68 -5.25
C GLN A 170 -0.25 31.32 -4.27
N GLY A 171 0.90 30.67 -4.10
CA GLY A 171 1.87 30.94 -3.03
C GLY A 171 2.93 29.85 -3.00
N ASP A 172 3.99 30.07 -2.23
CA ASP A 172 4.99 29.04 -1.97
C ASP A 172 4.35 27.86 -1.25
N LEU A 173 4.63 26.66 -1.73
CA LEU A 173 4.02 25.42 -1.24
C LEU A 173 5.09 24.42 -0.87
N PHE A 174 4.98 23.87 0.34
CA PHE A 174 5.80 22.77 0.81
C PHE A 174 4.90 21.59 1.19
N LEU A 175 5.00 20.50 0.42
CA LEU A 175 4.21 19.29 0.60
C LEU A 175 5.11 18.11 0.96
N VAL A 176 4.76 17.43 2.03
CA VAL A 176 5.33 16.14 2.44
C VAL A 176 4.29 15.06 2.18
N ALA A 177 4.65 14.04 1.39
CA ALA A 177 3.90 12.78 1.37
C ALA A 177 4.26 11.97 2.61
N TYR A 178 3.28 11.66 3.44
CA TYR A 178 3.45 10.76 4.57
C TYR A 178 3.12 9.32 4.17
N PHE A 179 4.10 8.45 4.32
CA PHE A 179 3.96 7.01 4.20
C PHE A 179 4.06 6.35 5.57
N GLU A 180 3.42 5.20 5.71
CA GLU A 180 3.52 4.31 6.86
C GLU A 180 3.53 2.86 6.40
N ALA A 181 3.99 1.93 7.26
CA ALA A 181 3.92 0.51 6.96
C ALA A 181 2.46 0.07 6.75
N GLU A 182 2.22 -0.82 5.78
CA GLU A 182 0.93 -1.48 5.70
C GLU A 182 0.71 -2.31 6.97
N PRO A 183 -0.46 -2.20 7.62
CA PRO A 183 -0.73 -2.99 8.80
C PRO A 183 -0.71 -4.47 8.43
N GLU A 184 0.06 -5.26 9.18
CA GLU A 184 0.05 -6.70 9.05
C GLU A 184 -1.36 -7.22 9.36
N GLN A 185 -1.97 -7.91 8.38
CA GLN A 185 -3.33 -8.42 8.54
C GLN A 185 -3.30 -9.70 9.38
N GLU A 186 -4.00 -9.69 10.51
CA GLU A 186 -4.19 -10.87 11.36
C GLU A 186 -5.57 -11.47 11.17
N TYR A 187 -5.66 -12.80 11.33
CA TYR A 187 -6.90 -13.56 11.36
C TYR A 187 -6.92 -14.51 12.56
N THR A 188 -8.12 -14.77 13.06
CA THR A 188 -8.37 -15.67 14.18
C THR A 188 -8.69 -17.08 13.68
N ILE A 189 -7.88 -18.05 14.05
CA ILE A 189 -8.17 -19.48 13.85
C ILE A 189 -8.65 -20.08 15.17
N ARG A 190 -9.92 -20.46 15.21
CA ARG A 190 -10.54 -21.13 16.36
C ARG A 190 -10.54 -22.63 16.15
N ALA A 191 -10.18 -23.36 17.19
CA ALA A 191 -10.17 -24.81 17.19
C ALA A 191 -11.06 -25.32 18.32
N LEU A 192 -12.06 -26.13 17.98
CA LEU A 192 -13.09 -26.62 18.90
C LEU A 192 -13.09 -28.15 18.94
N SER A 193 -13.54 -28.71 20.06
CA SER A 193 -13.91 -30.12 20.16
C SER A 193 -15.43 -30.23 20.09
N ASN A 194 -15.96 -31.20 19.34
CA ASN A 194 -17.40 -31.51 19.33
C ASN A 194 -17.89 -31.91 20.73
N ASP A 195 -17.04 -32.58 21.50
CA ASP A 195 -17.30 -32.99 22.88
C ASP A 195 -15.99 -32.96 23.69
N SER A 196 -15.89 -31.95 24.57
CA SER A 196 -14.73 -31.77 25.44
C SER A 196 -14.49 -32.92 26.43
N THR A 197 -15.47 -33.81 26.65
CA THR A 197 -15.29 -35.02 27.47
C THR A 197 -14.55 -36.13 26.72
N GLN A 198 -14.55 -36.09 25.38
CA GLN A 198 -13.99 -37.13 24.49
C GLN A 198 -12.62 -36.77 23.94
N GLY A 199 -12.31 -35.48 23.84
CA GLY A 199 -11.03 -35.00 23.33
C GLY A 199 -10.91 -33.49 23.41
N SER A 200 -9.70 -33.00 23.16
CA SER A 200 -9.38 -31.57 23.09
C SER A 200 -8.66 -31.25 21.79
N VAL A 201 -8.67 -29.99 21.40
CA VAL A 201 -7.82 -29.51 20.30
C VAL A 201 -6.81 -28.52 20.85
N THR A 202 -5.54 -28.67 20.44
CA THR A 202 -4.48 -27.72 20.76
C THR A 202 -4.18 -26.84 19.55
N SER A 203 -3.78 -25.59 19.83
CA SER A 203 -3.27 -24.59 18.88
C SER A 203 -4.30 -23.81 18.05
N GLY A 204 -5.19 -23.03 18.68
CA GLY A 204 -5.87 -21.90 18.02
C GLY A 204 -5.21 -20.56 18.39
N GLY A 205 -5.60 -19.46 17.74
CA GLY A 205 -5.04 -18.13 18.05
C GLY A 205 -5.18 -17.11 16.94
N LEU A 206 -4.44 -16.01 17.10
CA LEU A 206 -4.23 -15.01 16.05
C LEU A 206 -3.01 -15.41 15.22
N TYR A 207 -3.13 -15.28 13.91
CA TYR A 207 -2.10 -15.60 12.94
C TYR A 207 -2.05 -14.51 11.89
N LEU A 208 -0.84 -14.19 11.42
CA LEU A 208 -0.64 -13.34 10.24
C LEU A 208 -1.24 -13.99 8.99
N GLU A 209 -1.72 -13.17 8.06
CA GLU A 209 -2.14 -13.63 6.73
C GLU A 209 -1.03 -14.46 6.06
N ASN A 210 -1.43 -15.56 5.41
CA ASN A 210 -0.58 -16.57 4.79
C ASN A 210 0.34 -17.37 5.75
N ALA A 211 0.29 -17.12 7.07
CA ALA A 211 0.95 -17.99 8.03
C ALA A 211 0.29 -19.39 8.07
N THR A 212 1.03 -20.38 8.57
CA THR A 212 0.52 -21.74 8.74
C THR A 212 0.08 -21.97 10.18
N ALA A 213 -1.21 -22.22 10.39
CA ALA A 213 -1.74 -22.72 11.66
C ALA A 213 -1.72 -24.25 11.68
N THR A 214 -1.21 -24.84 12.77
CA THR A 214 -1.17 -26.30 12.96
C THR A 214 -2.08 -26.70 14.10
N LEU A 215 -3.20 -27.35 13.78
CA LEU A 215 -4.19 -27.84 14.74
C LEU A 215 -3.93 -29.31 15.05
N THR A 216 -3.96 -29.68 16.34
CA THR A 216 -3.80 -31.08 16.75
C THR A 216 -5.01 -31.51 17.58
N ALA A 217 -5.72 -32.52 17.10
CA ALA A 217 -6.77 -33.18 17.88
C ALA A 217 -6.13 -34.20 18.83
N VAL A 218 -6.45 -34.11 20.11
CA VAL A 218 -5.92 -34.97 21.17
C VAL A 218 -7.10 -35.72 21.80
N PRO A 219 -7.36 -36.98 21.40
CA PRO A 219 -8.40 -37.80 22.01
C PRO A 219 -8.08 -38.11 23.47
N LYS A 220 -9.11 -38.18 24.31
CA LYS A 220 -9.00 -38.73 25.68
C LYS A 220 -9.07 -40.25 25.65
N GLU A 221 -8.70 -40.88 26.75
CA GLU A 221 -8.73 -42.34 26.89
C GLU A 221 -10.12 -42.92 26.55
N GLY A 222 -10.15 -43.97 25.72
CA GLY A 222 -11.39 -44.60 25.25
C GLY A 222 -12.02 -43.97 24.01
N TYR A 223 -11.43 -42.89 23.47
CA TYR A 223 -11.91 -42.17 22.28
C TYR A 223 -10.83 -42.10 21.20
N GLN A 224 -11.27 -41.82 19.98
CA GLN A 224 -10.39 -41.58 18.83
C GLN A 224 -10.82 -40.32 18.07
N PHE A 225 -9.87 -39.67 17.41
CA PHE A 225 -10.16 -38.60 16.48
C PHE A 225 -10.67 -39.22 15.17
N LEU A 226 -11.82 -38.78 14.69
CA LEU A 226 -12.39 -39.24 13.44
C LEU A 226 -11.97 -38.34 12.27
N LYS A 227 -12.28 -37.05 12.40
CA LYS A 227 -12.14 -36.05 11.34
C LYS A 227 -12.38 -34.65 11.87
N TRP A 228 -11.97 -33.66 11.09
CA TRP A 228 -12.40 -32.27 11.24
C TRP A 228 -13.77 -32.06 10.58
N GLN A 229 -14.44 -30.94 10.89
CA GLN A 229 -15.76 -30.57 10.38
C GLN A 229 -15.90 -30.60 8.85
N ASP A 230 -14.80 -30.39 8.14
CA ASP A 230 -14.72 -30.39 6.68
C ASP A 230 -14.22 -31.71 6.09
N GLU A 231 -14.39 -32.81 6.83
CA GLU A 231 -14.03 -34.18 6.44
C GLU A 231 -12.53 -34.47 6.33
N ASN A 232 -11.65 -33.49 6.64
CA ASN A 232 -10.21 -33.73 6.68
C ASN A 232 -9.85 -34.67 7.85
N THR A 233 -8.97 -35.64 7.62
CA THR A 233 -8.56 -36.65 8.61
C THR A 233 -7.10 -36.50 9.07
N ASP A 234 -6.40 -35.45 8.62
CA ASP A 234 -5.02 -35.20 9.01
C ASP A 234 -4.94 -34.78 10.48
N ASN A 235 -3.98 -35.35 11.22
CA ASN A 235 -3.71 -34.98 12.60
C ASN A 235 -2.22 -35.20 12.94
N PRO A 236 -1.42 -34.14 13.14
CA PRO A 236 -1.80 -32.73 13.11
C PRO A 236 -2.20 -32.24 11.71
N ARG A 237 -3.08 -31.24 11.67
CA ARG A 237 -3.58 -30.58 10.46
C ARG A 237 -2.92 -29.22 10.27
N SER A 238 -2.45 -28.93 9.06
CA SER A 238 -1.90 -27.62 8.67
C SER A 238 -2.88 -26.82 7.82
N ILE A 239 -3.04 -25.53 8.10
CA ILE A 239 -3.94 -24.59 7.41
C ILE A 239 -3.16 -23.32 7.06
N VAL A 240 -3.23 -22.89 5.79
CA VAL A 240 -2.78 -21.55 5.39
C VAL A 240 -3.87 -20.54 5.76
N VAL A 241 -3.52 -19.54 6.54
CA VAL A 241 -4.47 -18.58 7.11
C VAL A 241 -4.77 -17.46 6.12
N THR A 242 -6.01 -17.40 5.62
CA THR A 242 -6.46 -16.36 4.66
C THR A 242 -7.71 -15.61 5.12
N SER A 243 -8.35 -16.08 6.19
CA SER A 243 -9.53 -15.46 6.81
C SER A 243 -9.77 -16.05 8.19
N ASP A 244 -10.63 -15.41 8.99
CA ASP A 244 -11.13 -15.98 10.24
C ASP A 244 -11.82 -17.32 9.98
N ALA A 245 -11.41 -18.36 10.70
CA ALA A 245 -11.96 -19.70 10.50
C ALA A 245 -12.12 -20.45 11.82
N THR A 246 -13.09 -21.36 11.85
CA THR A 246 -13.32 -22.26 12.99
C THR A 246 -13.29 -23.70 12.51
N PHE A 247 -12.50 -24.54 13.17
CA PHE A 247 -12.37 -25.95 12.88
C PHE A 247 -12.80 -26.76 14.11
N THR A 248 -13.78 -27.64 13.93
CA THR A 248 -14.24 -28.54 14.99
C THR A 248 -13.68 -29.94 14.75
N ALA A 249 -12.92 -30.48 15.71
CA ALA A 249 -12.52 -31.88 15.73
C ALA A 249 -13.68 -32.73 16.24
N PHE A 250 -13.98 -33.81 15.52
CA PHE A 250 -14.96 -34.81 15.92
C PHE A 250 -14.26 -36.02 16.51
N PHE A 251 -14.58 -36.31 17.77
CA PHE A 251 -14.19 -37.52 18.46
C PHE A 251 -15.37 -38.49 18.53
N ASP A 252 -15.06 -39.76 18.65
CA ASP A 252 -16.02 -40.81 18.93
C ASP A 252 -15.37 -41.90 19.78
N VAL A 253 -16.20 -42.78 20.36
CA VAL A 253 -15.74 -43.95 21.09
C VAL A 253 -14.77 -44.70 20.18
N ALA A 254 -13.65 -45.13 20.75
CA ALA A 254 -12.75 -46.04 20.08
C ALA A 254 -13.43 -47.41 20.01
N ASP A 255 -14.42 -47.55 19.13
CA ASP A 255 -15.17 -48.78 18.91
C ASP A 255 -14.16 -49.92 18.71
N GLY A 256 -14.16 -50.87 19.64
CA GLY A 256 -13.81 -52.22 19.25
C GLY A 256 -14.76 -52.56 18.12
N ILE A 257 -14.24 -52.88 16.93
CA ILE A 257 -15.07 -53.39 15.83
C ILE A 257 -15.77 -54.66 16.35
N ASP A 258 -16.98 -54.51 16.87
CA ASP A 258 -17.94 -55.58 17.13
C ASP A 258 -18.58 -55.94 15.78
N GLY A 259 -17.77 -56.57 14.92
CA GLY A 259 -18.28 -57.25 13.75
C GLY A 259 -18.81 -58.61 14.18
N ASN A 260 -20.10 -58.70 14.51
CA ASN A 260 -20.82 -59.97 14.68
C ASN A 260 -20.36 -60.99 13.61
N PHE A 261 -19.67 -62.05 14.04
CA PHE A 261 -19.37 -63.17 13.14
C PHE A 261 -20.68 -63.82 12.68
N ALA A 262 -20.70 -64.31 11.44
CA ALA A 262 -21.81 -65.15 11.02
C ALA A 262 -21.58 -66.51 11.70
N ASP A 263 -22.64 -67.11 12.25
CA ASP A 263 -22.69 -68.42 12.87
C ASP A 263 -21.76 -68.64 14.09
N GLY A 264 -22.03 -67.93 15.18
CA GLY A 264 -21.67 -68.40 16.54
C GLY A 264 -20.18 -68.46 16.88
N VAL A 265 -19.28 -67.95 16.03
CA VAL A 265 -17.83 -67.85 16.32
C VAL A 265 -17.61 -66.93 17.52
N GLN A 266 -16.86 -67.42 18.51
CA GLN A 266 -16.52 -66.69 19.73
C GLN A 266 -15.04 -66.40 19.77
N ILE A 267 -14.63 -65.13 19.92
CA ILE A 267 -13.24 -64.77 20.12
C ILE A 267 -13.12 -63.97 21.41
N TYR A 268 -12.27 -64.43 22.32
CA TYR A 268 -12.02 -63.79 23.59
C TYR A 268 -10.60 -64.08 24.07
N SER A 269 -10.13 -63.29 25.04
CA SER A 269 -8.85 -63.51 25.70
C SER A 269 -9.03 -64.09 27.10
N VAL A 270 -8.12 -64.98 27.49
CA VAL A 270 -7.97 -65.46 28.88
C VAL A 270 -6.48 -65.42 29.20
N ASN A 271 -6.06 -64.59 30.16
CA ASN A 271 -4.64 -64.31 30.43
C ASN A 271 -3.91 -63.92 29.11
N ASN A 272 -2.73 -64.50 28.87
CA ASN A 272 -1.95 -64.31 27.64
C ASN A 272 -2.40 -65.20 26.47
N THR A 273 -3.66 -65.66 26.46
CA THR A 273 -4.17 -66.52 25.38
C THR A 273 -5.34 -65.91 24.64
N ILE A 274 -5.36 -66.10 23.32
CA ILE A 274 -6.50 -65.82 22.44
C ILE A 274 -7.21 -67.14 22.20
N VAL A 275 -8.52 -67.17 22.45
CA VAL A 275 -9.38 -68.33 22.24
C VAL A 275 -10.36 -68.03 21.12
N ILE A 276 -10.43 -68.93 20.13
CA ILE A 276 -11.38 -68.88 19.01
C ILE A 276 -12.24 -70.14 19.09
N GLY A 277 -13.54 -69.99 19.35
CA GLY A 277 -14.53 -71.06 19.41
C GLY A 277 -15.46 -71.07 18.19
N ASN A 278 -16.01 -72.23 17.87
CA ASN A 278 -16.99 -72.46 16.80
C ASN A 278 -16.51 -72.03 15.40
N ALA A 279 -15.21 -72.18 15.11
CA ALA A 279 -14.59 -71.77 13.85
C ALA A 279 -13.97 -72.94 13.06
N GLU A 280 -14.50 -74.15 13.22
CA GLU A 280 -14.03 -75.34 12.50
C GLU A 280 -14.06 -75.12 10.98
N ASN A 281 -13.03 -75.59 10.28
CA ASN A 281 -12.81 -75.40 8.83
C ASN A 281 -12.63 -73.95 8.35
N SER A 282 -12.55 -72.98 9.26
CA SER A 282 -12.27 -71.58 8.92
C SER A 282 -10.77 -71.28 8.93
N SER A 283 -10.30 -70.49 7.96
CA SER A 283 -8.95 -69.94 7.97
C SER A 283 -8.77 -68.90 9.08
N VAL A 284 -7.62 -68.84 9.73
CA VAL A 284 -7.32 -67.84 10.76
C VAL A 284 -6.01 -67.13 10.49
N SER A 285 -6.00 -65.80 10.58
CA SER A 285 -4.77 -65.02 10.56
C SER A 285 -4.76 -64.05 11.74
N ILE A 286 -3.65 -63.97 12.47
CA ILE A 286 -3.53 -63.08 13.65
C ILE A 286 -2.37 -62.13 13.45
N TYR A 287 -2.62 -60.86 13.74
CA TYR A 287 -1.64 -59.78 13.62
C TYR A 287 -1.46 -59.06 14.95
N ASN A 288 -0.28 -58.50 15.21
CA ASN A 288 -0.09 -57.57 16.33
C ASN A 288 -0.54 -56.14 15.97
N SER A 289 -0.40 -55.22 16.92
CA SER A 289 -0.74 -53.80 16.78
C SER A 289 0.05 -53.04 15.71
N THR A 290 1.20 -53.57 15.26
CA THR A 290 2.01 -52.99 14.18
C THR A 290 1.71 -53.59 12.80
N GLY A 291 0.75 -54.52 12.72
CA GLY A 291 0.36 -55.20 11.48
C GLY A 291 1.23 -56.40 11.10
N GLN A 292 2.16 -56.82 11.98
CA GLN A 292 2.95 -58.03 11.77
C GLN A 292 2.07 -59.28 11.91
N LEU A 293 2.12 -60.16 10.92
CA LEU A 293 1.46 -61.47 10.95
C LEU A 293 2.18 -62.40 11.92
N LEU A 294 1.44 -62.94 12.88
CA LEU A 294 1.93 -63.85 13.91
C LEU A 294 1.51 -65.30 13.63
N ILE A 295 0.27 -65.50 13.21
CA ILE A 295 -0.31 -66.81 12.91
C ILE A 295 -1.05 -66.75 11.59
N ASN A 296 -0.95 -67.81 10.78
CA ASN A 296 -1.71 -67.97 9.56
C ASN A 296 -2.05 -69.45 9.32
N GLU A 297 -3.24 -69.85 9.77
CA GLU A 297 -3.77 -71.19 9.62
C GLU A 297 -4.77 -71.25 8.47
N ALA A 298 -4.61 -72.24 7.59
CA ALA A 298 -5.50 -72.41 6.44
C ALA A 298 -6.89 -72.92 6.86
N ALA A 299 -6.98 -73.72 7.93
CA ALA A 299 -8.24 -74.22 8.49
C ALA A 299 -8.05 -74.68 9.95
N ILE A 300 -8.99 -74.34 10.84
CA ILE A 300 -9.01 -74.90 12.20
C ILE A 300 -9.60 -76.31 12.17
N ALA A 301 -8.86 -77.30 12.71
CA ALA A 301 -9.24 -78.71 12.70
C ALA A 301 -10.29 -79.12 13.77
N THR A 302 -10.59 -78.25 14.75
CA THR A 302 -11.54 -78.53 15.83
C THR A 302 -12.39 -77.30 16.15
N ASN A 303 -13.44 -77.45 16.96
CA ASN A 303 -14.31 -76.33 17.36
C ASN A 303 -13.67 -75.32 18.34
N LYS A 304 -12.42 -75.52 18.76
CA LYS A 304 -11.70 -74.60 19.65
C LYS A 304 -10.24 -74.48 19.26
N PHE A 305 -9.79 -73.27 18.98
CA PHE A 305 -8.40 -72.93 18.71
C PHE A 305 -7.88 -71.99 19.78
N VAL A 306 -6.71 -72.26 20.34
CA VAL A 306 -6.13 -71.48 21.44
C VAL A 306 -4.69 -71.16 21.09
N ILE A 307 -4.32 -69.89 21.27
CA ILE A 307 -2.96 -69.41 21.01
C ILE A 307 -2.47 -68.63 22.20
N SER A 308 -1.27 -68.94 22.67
CA SER A 308 -0.53 -68.10 23.61
C SER A 308 0.21 -67.01 22.85
N VAL A 309 0.11 -65.77 23.30
CA VAL A 309 0.87 -64.64 22.77
C VAL A 309 1.87 -64.15 23.82
N GLU A 310 3.03 -63.71 23.37
CA GLU A 310 4.18 -63.40 24.25
C GLU A 310 4.04 -62.07 24.99
N HIS A 311 3.23 -61.14 24.46
CA HIS A 311 3.14 -59.77 24.96
C HIS A 311 1.71 -59.35 25.25
N GLN A 312 1.55 -58.48 26.25
CA GLN A 312 0.31 -57.75 26.46
C GLN A 312 0.15 -56.70 25.37
N GLY A 313 -1.08 -56.44 24.96
CA GLY A 313 -1.36 -55.47 23.91
C GLY A 313 -2.50 -55.89 22.99
N ILE A 314 -2.57 -55.20 21.86
CA ILE A 314 -3.67 -55.33 20.90
C ILE A 314 -3.26 -56.31 19.80
N TYR A 315 -4.16 -57.24 19.52
CA TYR A 315 -4.07 -58.21 18.43
C TYR A 315 -5.29 -58.08 17.51
N PHE A 316 -5.11 -58.38 16.24
CA PHE A 316 -6.18 -58.44 15.24
C PHE A 316 -6.33 -59.87 14.75
N VAL A 317 -7.50 -60.46 15.00
CA VAL A 317 -7.80 -61.85 14.67
C VAL A 317 -8.75 -61.89 13.48
N LYS A 318 -8.27 -62.34 12.32
CA LYS A 318 -9.06 -62.58 11.13
C LYS A 318 -9.54 -64.02 11.10
N VAL A 319 -10.84 -64.25 10.91
CA VAL A 319 -11.42 -65.60 10.71
C VAL A 319 -12.20 -65.62 9.40
N GLY A 320 -11.89 -66.57 8.51
CA GLY A 320 -12.47 -66.69 7.18
C GLY A 320 -12.12 -65.51 6.26
N LYS A 321 -12.98 -65.29 5.25
CA LYS A 321 -12.62 -64.40 4.14
C LYS A 321 -12.65 -62.90 4.51
N ASN A 322 -13.54 -62.44 5.39
CA ASN A 322 -13.84 -61.00 5.50
C ASN A 322 -14.07 -60.42 6.92
N LYS A 323 -13.76 -61.13 8.02
CA LYS A 323 -14.03 -60.61 9.39
C LYS A 323 -12.79 -60.58 10.27
N VAL A 324 -12.52 -59.44 10.89
CA VAL A 324 -11.38 -59.20 11.78
C VAL A 324 -11.91 -58.68 13.13
N GLN A 325 -11.45 -59.24 14.25
CA GLN A 325 -11.76 -58.79 15.59
C GLN A 325 -10.51 -58.29 16.31
N ARG A 326 -10.65 -57.16 17.00
CA ARG A 326 -9.61 -56.65 17.90
C ARG A 326 -9.69 -57.38 19.24
N VAL A 327 -8.59 -58.00 19.68
CA VAL A 327 -8.47 -58.67 20.97
C VAL A 327 -7.43 -57.94 21.80
N LEU A 328 -7.83 -57.49 23.00
CA LEU A 328 -6.91 -56.94 23.99
C LEU A 328 -6.46 -58.04 24.95
N ILE A 329 -5.16 -58.19 25.07
CA ILE A 329 -4.51 -59.07 26.05
C ILE A 329 -4.00 -58.16 27.18
N LYS A 330 -4.60 -58.32 28.36
CA LYS A 330 -4.29 -57.55 29.58
C LYS A 330 -3.26 -58.26 30.44
#